data_AF-A0A7C2I5H5-F1
#
_entry.id   AF-A0A7C2I5H5-F1
#
_cell.length_a   1.000
_cell.length_b   1.000
_cell.length_c   1.000
_cell.angle_alpha   90.00
_cell.angle_beta   90.00
_cell.angle_gamma   90.00
#
_symmetry.space_group_name_H-M   'P 1'
#
loop_
_entity.id
_entity.type
_entity.pdbx_description
1 polymer ?
#
loop_
_entity_poly.entity_id
_entity_poly.type
_entity_poly.pdbx_seq_one_letter_code
_entity_poly.pdbx_strand_id
1 'polypeptide(L)'
;MSTRPQATTGPTPPVTRDPTLRAATDSTTLLDAAARLSDDDLLTRVTALAAREREATVALVAHLAELDARGLHLAVGYASLFSYCTGALHLSEHAAYHRIQ
;
A
#
# COMPACT_ATOMS: atom_id res chain seq x y z
N MET A 1 -15.04 -56.42 -28.16
CA MET A 1 -13.72 -55.91 -27.75
C MET A 1 -13.68 -54.43 -28.13
N SER A 2 -14.06 -53.49 -27.26
CA SER A 2 -13.27 -52.97 -26.11
C SER A 2 -11.96 -52.36 -26.64
N THR A 3 -11.60 -51.08 -26.51
CA THR A 3 -12.08 -49.93 -25.72
C THR A 3 -11.29 -48.70 -26.24
N ARG A 4 -11.65 -47.49 -25.77
CA ARG A 4 -10.81 -46.30 -25.48
C ARG A 4 -10.94 -45.07 -26.42
N PRO A 5 -10.71 -43.83 -25.92
CA PRO A 5 -11.79 -42.94 -25.48
C PRO A 5 -11.77 -41.56 -26.17
N GLN A 6 -12.89 -40.82 -26.10
CA GLN A 6 -12.90 -39.39 -26.42
C GLN A 6 -12.14 -38.60 -25.36
N ALA A 7 -11.16 -37.80 -25.81
CA ALA A 7 -10.52 -36.77 -25.02
C ALA A 7 -11.37 -35.50 -25.09
N THR A 8 -12.17 -35.23 -24.06
CA THR A 8 -12.72 -33.90 -23.80
C THR A 8 -11.60 -33.06 -23.20
N THR A 9 -10.91 -32.28 -24.03
CA THR A 9 -10.08 -31.18 -23.54
C THR A 9 -10.79 -29.89 -23.91
N GLY A 10 -11.67 -29.45 -23.02
CA GLY A 10 -12.11 -28.06 -23.04
C GLY A 10 -10.90 -27.16 -22.80
N PRO A 11 -10.77 -26.02 -23.49
CA PRO A 11 -9.72 -25.08 -23.18
C PRO A 11 -10.02 -24.46 -21.81
N THR A 12 -9.21 -24.80 -20.81
CA THR A 12 -9.09 -23.97 -19.61
C THR A 12 -8.65 -22.58 -20.06
N PRO A 13 -9.41 -21.50 -19.79
CA PRO A 13 -8.92 -20.17 -20.03
C PRO A 13 -7.71 -19.91 -19.13
N PRO A 14 -6.66 -19.24 -19.62
CA PRO A 14 -5.60 -18.78 -18.75
C PRO A 14 -6.22 -17.75 -17.81
N VAL A 15 -6.33 -18.09 -16.52
CA VAL A 15 -6.57 -17.11 -15.46
C VAL A 15 -5.28 -16.29 -15.36
N THR A 16 -5.15 -15.31 -16.26
CA THR A 16 -4.20 -14.22 -16.11
C THR A 16 -4.65 -13.44 -14.89
N ARG A 17 -3.98 -13.69 -13.77
CA ARG A 17 -4.21 -12.95 -12.52
C ARG A 17 -3.62 -11.56 -12.70
N ASP A 18 -4.43 -10.64 -13.22
CA ASP A 18 -4.09 -9.22 -13.24
C ASP A 18 -3.98 -8.72 -11.78
N PRO A 19 -2.80 -8.27 -11.33
CA PRO A 19 -2.59 -7.82 -9.95
C PRO A 19 -3.32 -6.51 -9.64
N THR A 20 -3.71 -5.75 -10.66
CA THR A 20 -4.45 -4.48 -10.55
C THR A 20 -5.90 -4.67 -10.12
N LEU A 21 -6.53 -5.81 -10.45
CA LEU A 21 -7.93 -6.08 -10.10
C LEU A 21 -8.10 -6.31 -8.59
N ARG A 22 -7.09 -6.86 -7.91
CA ARG A 22 -7.13 -7.14 -6.46
C ARG A 22 -7.19 -5.86 -5.63
N ALA A 23 -6.33 -4.89 -5.91
CA ALA A 23 -6.32 -3.61 -5.18
C ALA A 23 -7.63 -2.81 -5.38
N ALA A 24 -8.22 -2.88 -6.57
CA ALA A 24 -9.53 -2.27 -6.83
C ALA A 24 -10.66 -2.98 -6.06
N THR A 25 -10.62 -4.31 -5.99
CA THR A 25 -11.61 -5.10 -5.21
C THR A 25 -11.48 -4.82 -3.70
N ASP A 26 -10.26 -4.66 -3.19
CA ASP A 26 -10.01 -4.28 -1.80
C ASP A 26 -10.52 -2.86 -1.50
N SER A 27 -10.36 -1.93 -2.45
CA SER A 27 -10.85 -0.55 -2.30
C SER A 27 -12.38 -0.46 -2.35
N THR A 28 -13.03 -1.17 -3.28
CA THR A 28 -14.49 -1.23 -3.38
C THR A 28 -15.11 -1.90 -2.14
N THR A 29 -14.49 -2.98 -1.64
CA THR A 29 -14.97 -3.66 -0.42
C THR A 29 -14.78 -2.84 0.84
N LEU A 30 -13.73 -2.02 0.92
CA LEU A 30 -13.52 -1.04 2.00
C LEU A 30 -14.59 0.06 2.01
N LEU A 31 -14.93 0.61 0.84
CA LEU A 31 -15.98 1.62 0.70
C LEU A 31 -17.36 1.05 1.06
N ASP A 32 -17.68 -0.16 0.57
CA ASP A 32 -18.92 -0.85 0.93
C ASP A 32 -19.00 -1.15 2.43
N ALA A 33 -17.87 -1.50 3.07
CA ALA A 33 -17.82 -1.71 4.51
C ALA A 33 -18.04 -0.41 5.29
N ALA A 34 -17.48 0.70 4.83
CA ALA A 34 -17.71 2.01 5.44
C ALA A 34 -19.17 2.47 5.25
N ALA A 35 -19.77 2.21 4.08
CA ALA A 35 -21.15 2.58 3.77
C ALA A 35 -22.21 1.82 4.61
N ARG A 36 -21.83 0.70 5.23
CA ARG A 36 -22.71 -0.08 6.13
C ARG A 36 -22.63 0.35 7.60
N LEU A 37 -21.74 1.28 7.96
CA LEU A 37 -21.64 1.80 9.31
C LEU A 37 -22.75 2.82 9.60
N SER A 38 -23.17 2.91 10.86
CA SER A 38 -23.95 4.05 11.32
C SER A 38 -23.09 5.33 11.33
N ASP A 39 -23.71 6.51 11.39
CA ASP A 39 -22.97 7.78 11.41
C ASP A 39 -21.98 7.86 12.60
N ASP A 40 -22.40 7.45 13.80
CA ASP A 40 -21.57 7.44 15.00
C ASP A 40 -20.41 6.43 14.89
N ASP A 41 -20.67 5.25 14.32
CA ASP A 41 -19.64 4.23 14.08
C ASP A 41 -18.64 4.71 13.01
N LEU A 42 -19.11 5.39 11.96
CA LEU A 42 -18.27 5.95 10.93
C LEU A 42 -17.37 7.05 11.49
N LEU A 43 -17.90 7.96 12.30
CA LEU A 43 -17.12 9.01 12.98
C LEU A 43 -16.05 8.42 13.91
N THR A 44 -16.43 7.42 14.71
CA THR A 44 -15.49 6.71 15.59
C THR A 44 -14.39 6.01 14.77
N ARG A 45 -14.79 5.35 13.67
CA ARG A 45 -13.87 4.62 12.79
C ARG A 45 -12.88 5.56 12.10
N VAL A 46 -13.36 6.67 11.55
CA VAL A 46 -12.51 7.67 10.89
C VAL A 46 -11.52 8.28 11.89
N THR A 47 -11.97 8.59 13.10
CA THR A 47 -11.09 9.12 14.16
C THR A 47 -9.99 8.12 14.53
N ALA A 48 -10.34 6.85 14.69
CA ALA A 48 -9.37 5.79 14.97
C ALA A 48 -8.38 5.57 13.82
N LEU A 49 -8.83 5.66 12.56
CA LEU A 49 -7.96 5.56 11.39
C LEU A 49 -6.98 6.74 11.32
N ALA A 50 -7.44 7.96 11.58
CA ALA A 50 -6.59 9.14 11.63
C ALA A 50 -5.52 9.05 12.73
N ALA A 51 -5.85 8.47 13.90
CA ALA A 51 -4.88 8.21 14.96
C ALA A 51 -3.79 7.23 14.50
N ARG A 52 -4.19 6.12 13.86
CA ARG A 52 -3.26 5.12 13.33
C ARG A 52 -2.39 5.66 12.21
N GLU A 53 -2.94 6.50 11.34
CA GLU A 53 -2.18 7.19 10.29
C GLU A 53 -1.10 8.09 10.90
N ARG A 54 -1.44 8.82 11.98
CA ARG A 54 -0.48 9.63 12.72
C ARG A 54 0.60 8.79 13.38
N GLU A 55 0.24 7.69 14.04
CA GLU A 55 1.20 6.75 14.65
C GLU A 55 2.16 6.17 13.62
N ALA A 56 1.63 5.72 12.47
CA ALA A 56 2.44 5.23 11.36
C ALA A 56 3.38 6.32 10.82
N THR A 57 2.91 7.57 10.74
CA THR A 57 3.74 8.71 10.34
C THR A 57 4.86 8.97 11.34
N VAL A 58 4.58 8.97 12.65
CA VAL A 58 5.60 9.14 13.70
C VAL A 58 6.65 8.03 13.62
N ALA A 59 6.22 6.78 13.47
CA ALA A 59 7.13 5.66 13.29
C ALA A 59 8.00 5.85 12.03
N LEU A 60 7.42 6.23 10.89
CA LEU A 60 8.16 6.50 9.67
C LEU A 60 9.22 7.59 9.88
N VAL A 61 8.88 8.72 10.51
CA VAL A 61 9.82 9.81 10.80
C VAL A 61 10.99 9.32 11.66
N ALA A 62 10.74 8.56 12.72
CA ALA A 62 11.80 8.01 13.56
C ALA A 62 12.75 7.10 12.77
N HIS A 63 12.22 6.27 11.86
CA HIS A 63 13.05 5.41 11.02
C HIS A 63 13.84 6.19 9.96
N LEU A 64 13.26 7.26 9.42
CA LEU A 64 13.96 8.16 8.49
C LEU A 64 15.11 8.91 9.19
N ALA A 65 14.92 9.33 10.44
CA ALA A 65 15.97 9.96 11.23
C ALA A 65 17.14 9.00 11.49
N GLU A 66 16.86 7.73 11.83
CA GLU A 66 17.90 6.71 11.98
C GLU A 66 18.59 6.37 10.65
N LEU A 67 17.82 6.31 9.56
CA LEU A 67 18.33 6.09 8.20
C LEU A 67 19.32 7.19 7.80
N ASP A 68 19.00 8.44 8.14
CA ASP A 68 19.85 9.60 7.91
C ASP A 68 21.11 9.58 8.78
N ALA A 69 20.96 9.31 10.08
CA ALA A 69 22.08 9.18 11.02
C ALA A 69 23.09 8.11 10.59
N ARG A 70 22.61 7.01 9.97
CA ARG A 70 23.45 5.95 9.40
C ARG A 70 23.96 6.24 7.99
N GLY A 71 23.52 7.33 7.36
CA GLY A 71 23.88 7.69 5.98
C GLY A 71 23.40 6.68 4.93
N LEU A 72 22.38 5.87 5.23
CA LEU A 72 21.95 4.79 4.32
C LEU A 72 21.38 5.31 3.01
N HIS A 73 20.81 6.53 3.00
CA HIS A 73 20.36 7.18 1.77
C HIS A 73 21.52 7.38 0.78
N LEU A 74 22.74 7.62 1.27
CA LEU A 74 23.94 7.69 0.43
C LEU A 74 24.33 6.31 -0.10
N ALA A 75 24.22 5.27 0.74
CA ALA A 75 24.55 3.89 0.36
C ALA A 75 23.63 3.36 -0.75
N VAL A 76 22.38 3.84 -0.81
CA VAL A 76 21.43 3.52 -1.89
C VAL A 76 21.42 4.55 -3.03
N GLY A 77 22.37 5.50 -3.05
CA GLY A 77 22.64 6.37 -4.19
C GLY A 77 21.87 7.70 -4.24
N TYR A 78 21.20 8.09 -3.14
CA TYR A 78 20.50 9.38 -3.07
C TYR A 78 21.40 10.46 -2.46
N ALA A 79 21.38 11.65 -3.06
CA ALA A 79 22.23 12.77 -2.64
C ALA A 79 21.80 13.44 -1.31
N SER A 80 20.61 13.14 -0.81
CA SER A 80 20.08 13.63 0.47
C SER A 80 18.90 12.78 0.94
N LEU A 81 18.54 12.86 2.22
CA LEU A 81 17.31 12.26 2.74
C LEU A 81 16.06 12.76 2.00
N PHE A 82 16.04 14.04 1.59
CA PHE A 82 14.95 14.60 0.78
C PHE A 82 14.81 13.87 -0.55
N SER A 83 15.92 13.68 -1.28
CA SER A 83 15.94 12.94 -2.55
C SER A 83 15.50 11.48 -2.36
N TYR A 84 15.85 10.86 -1.23
CA TYR A 84 15.37 9.53 -0.87
C TYR A 84 13.86 9.51 -0.62
N CYS A 85 13.32 10.46 0.15
CA CYS A 85 11.89 10.55 0.43
C CYS A 85 11.05 10.80 -0.82
N THR A 86 11.48 11.68 -1.72
CA THR A 86 10.72 11.99 -2.95
C THR A 86 10.95 10.95 -4.04
N GLY A 87 12.15 10.37 -4.13
CA GLY A 87 12.51 9.40 -5.16
C GLY A 87 12.15 7.96 -4.83
N ALA A 88 12.51 7.47 -3.63
CA ALA A 88 12.28 6.07 -3.23
C ALA A 88 10.89 5.85 -2.61
N LEU A 89 10.44 6.79 -1.77
CA LEU A 89 9.15 6.67 -1.06
C LEU A 89 8.00 7.38 -1.77
N HIS A 90 8.27 8.08 -2.88
CA HIS A 90 7.29 8.86 -3.64
C HIS A 90 6.46 9.82 -2.77
N LEU A 91 7.04 10.30 -1.66
CA LEU A 91 6.40 11.32 -0.84
C LEU A 91 6.38 12.63 -1.63
N SER A 92 5.28 13.38 -1.53
CA SER A 92 5.26 14.74 -2.07
C SER A 92 6.32 15.59 -1.36
N GLU A 93 6.87 16.58 -2.06
CA GLU A 93 7.90 17.46 -1.50
C GLU A 93 7.46 18.12 -0.19
N HIS A 94 6.19 18.54 -0.13
CA HIS A 94 5.57 19.09 1.08
C HIS A 94 5.55 18.06 2.23
N ALA A 95 5.21 16.81 1.93
CA ALA A 95 5.13 15.75 2.93
C ALA A 95 6.52 15.25 3.38
N ALA A 96 7.55 15.40 2.55
CA ALA A 96 8.94 15.17 2.93
C ALA A 96 9.46 16.32 3.81
N TYR A 97 9.24 17.57 3.41
CA TYR A 97 9.69 18.75 4.13
C TYR A 97 9.14 18.82 5.56
N HIS A 98 7.83 18.59 5.72
CA HIS A 98 7.14 18.62 7.01
C HIS A 98 7.54 17.48 7.98
N ARG A 99 8.32 16.51 7.49
CA ARG A 99 8.85 15.36 8.24
C ARG A 99 10.34 15.47 8.53
N ILE A 100 11.06 16.37 7.85
CA ILE A 100 12.50 16.57 7.97
C ILE A 100 12.84 17.82 8.80
N GLN A 101 11.99 18.86 8.77
CA GLN A 101 12.06 20.02 9.68
C GLN A 101 11.44 19.72 11.04
#